data_AF-A0A3D5CN15-F1
#
_entry.id   AF-A0A3D5CN15-F1
#
_cell.length_a   1.000
_cell.length_b   1.000
_cell.length_c   1.000
_cell.angle_alpha   90.00
_cell.angle_beta   90.00
_cell.angle_gamma   90.00
#
_symmetry.space_group_name_H-M   'P 1'
#
loop_
_entity.id
_entity.type
_entity.pdbx_description
1 polymer ?
#
loop_
_entity_poly.entity_id
_entity_poly.type
_entity_poly.pdbx_seq_one_letter_code
_entity_poly.pdbx_strand_id
1 'polypeptide(L)'
;MKQILTITRKELAGYFGSPMALIFVGVFLTSTLFTFFWVDTFFSRGIADVRPLFNWMPILMIFLVAALTMRQWSEEQRSGTMEILLTLPVNSANLVVGKFVAVMALVCVALGLTFFLPITVWLLGDLDWGPVFGGYLAAVLLTSAYAAIGLYVSSRTDNQLVAL
;
A
#
# COMPACT_ATOMS: atom_id res chain seq x y z
N MET A 1 -11.04 -2.87 -20.67
CA MET A 1 -11.51 -2.46 -19.33
C MET A 1 -12.08 -3.61 -18.50
N LYS A 2 -13.05 -4.39 -18.98
CA LYS A 2 -13.61 -5.53 -18.22
C LYS A 2 -12.55 -6.52 -17.69
N GLN A 3 -11.57 -6.89 -18.54
CA GLN A 3 -10.49 -7.80 -18.15
C GLN A 3 -9.61 -7.27 -16.99
N ILE A 4 -9.24 -5.99 -17.01
CA ILE A 4 -8.43 -5.35 -15.95
C ILE A 4 -9.19 -5.45 -14.61
N LEU A 5 -10.48 -5.10 -14.63
CA LEU A 5 -11.32 -5.09 -13.43
C LEU A 5 -11.54 -6.50 -12.87
N THR A 6 -11.64 -7.50 -13.74
CA THR A 6 -11.68 -8.92 -13.33
C THR A 6 -10.38 -9.36 -12.65
N ILE A 7 -9.23 -8.98 -13.20
CA ILE A 7 -7.91 -9.29 -12.63
C ILE A 7 -7.77 -8.60 -11.27
N THR A 8 -8.05 -7.30 -11.19
CA THR A 8 -8.01 -6.54 -9.93
C THR A 8 -8.92 -7.15 -8.87
N ARG A 9 -10.14 -7.58 -9.24
CA ARG A 9 -11.06 -8.22 -8.30
C ARG A 9 -10.56 -9.58 -7.82
N LYS A 10 -9.96 -10.39 -8.70
CA LYS A 10 -9.31 -11.66 -8.33
C LYS A 10 -8.19 -11.43 -7.32
N GLU A 11 -7.31 -10.46 -7.60
CA GLU A 11 -6.19 -10.10 -6.71
C GLU A 11 -6.68 -9.57 -5.36
N LEU A 12 -7.64 -8.64 -5.35
CA LEU A 12 -8.24 -8.13 -4.12
C LEU A 12 -8.91 -9.24 -3.30
N ALA A 13 -9.63 -10.16 -3.95
CA ALA A 13 -10.23 -11.30 -3.26
C ALA A 13 -9.15 -12.22 -2.66
N GLY A 14 -8.03 -12.44 -3.35
CA GLY A 14 -6.88 -13.17 -2.82
C GLY A 14 -6.16 -12.46 -1.67
N TYR A 15 -6.18 -11.13 -1.67
CA TYR A 15 -5.65 -10.34 -0.56
C TYR A 15 -6.54 -10.43 0.67
N PHE A 16 -7.81 -10.06 0.55
CA PHE A 16 -8.77 -10.06 1.66
C PHE A 16 -9.16 -11.47 2.14
N GLY A 17 -9.06 -12.48 1.28
CA GLY A 17 -9.25 -13.88 1.65
C GLY A 17 -8.07 -14.49 2.42
N SER A 18 -6.90 -13.83 2.42
CA SER A 18 -5.73 -14.30 3.15
C SER A 18 -5.47 -13.45 4.40
N PRO A 19 -5.06 -14.05 5.54
CA PRO A 19 -4.73 -13.29 6.76
C PRO A 19 -3.57 -12.30 6.57
N MET A 20 -2.75 -12.48 5.54
CA MET A 20 -1.54 -11.70 5.30
C MET A 20 -1.83 -10.22 5.00
N ALA A 21 -2.84 -9.91 4.19
CA ALA A 21 -3.17 -8.52 3.88
C ALA A 21 -3.59 -7.76 5.15
N LEU A 22 -4.35 -8.41 6.04
CA LEU A 22 -4.72 -7.85 7.34
C LEU A 22 -3.50 -7.64 8.23
N ILE A 23 -2.54 -8.58 8.24
CA ILE A 23 -1.28 -8.42 9.00
C ILE A 23 -0.49 -7.22 8.49
N PHE A 24 -0.28 -7.07 7.18
CA PHE A 24 0.50 -5.95 6.64
C PHE A 24 -0.16 -4.60 6.89
N VAL A 25 -1.48 -4.50 6.65
CA VAL A 25 -2.24 -3.27 6.95
C VAL A 25 -2.23 -2.98 8.45
N GLY A 26 -2.39 -4.01 9.29
CA GLY A 26 -2.34 -3.88 10.75
C GLY A 26 -0.99 -3.43 11.27
N VAL A 27 0.11 -3.97 10.74
CA VAL A 27 1.49 -3.55 11.08
C VAL A 27 1.74 -2.12 10.62
N PHE A 28 1.30 -1.75 9.41
CA PHE A 28 1.40 -0.38 8.91
C PHE A 28 0.61 0.61 9.78
N LEU A 29 -0.63 0.29 10.16
CA LEU A 29 -1.44 1.12 11.05
C LEU A 29 -0.80 1.25 12.44
N THR A 30 -0.41 0.12 13.04
CA THR A 30 0.16 0.11 14.39
C THR A 30 1.49 0.87 14.44
N SER A 31 2.36 0.70 13.44
CA SER A 31 3.60 1.46 13.33
C SER A 31 3.35 2.95 13.12
N THR A 32 2.40 3.33 12.27
CA THR A 32 2.03 4.74 12.05
C THR A 32 1.50 5.38 13.34
N LEU A 33 0.59 4.69 14.06
CA LEU A 33 0.07 5.16 15.35
C LEU A 33 1.18 5.27 16.40
N PHE A 34 2.05 4.26 16.49
CA PHE A 34 3.15 4.24 17.45
C PHE A 34 4.10 5.40 17.22
N THR A 35 4.50 5.64 15.97
CA THR A 35 5.38 6.76 15.64
C THR A 35 4.71 8.09 15.96
N PHE A 36 3.44 8.27 15.58
CA PHE A 36 2.72 9.53 15.80
C PHE A 36 2.58 9.88 17.29
N PHE A 37 2.19 8.92 18.13
CA PHE A 37 1.97 9.17 19.56
C PHE A 37 3.27 9.15 20.39
N TRP A 38 4.18 8.24 20.08
CA TRP A 38 5.35 7.95 20.94
C TRP A 38 6.63 8.63 20.48
N VAL A 39 6.96 8.54 19.19
CA VAL A 39 8.22 9.09 18.65
C VAL A 39 8.12 10.60 18.50
N ASP A 40 7.00 11.05 17.95
CA ASP A 40 6.73 12.47 17.74
C ASP A 40 6.12 13.16 18.97
N THR A 41 5.87 12.42 20.06
CA THR A 41 5.36 12.92 21.34
C THR A 41 4.27 13.98 21.18
N PHE A 42 3.27 13.70 20.33
CA PHE A 42 2.24 14.67 19.91
C PHE A 42 1.65 15.48 21.07
N PHE A 43 1.30 14.82 22.17
CA PHE A 43 0.72 15.47 23.36
C PHE A 43 1.65 16.47 24.06
N SER A 44 2.98 16.32 23.93
CA SER A 44 3.95 17.23 24.55
C SER A 44 4.15 18.54 23.77
N ARG A 45 3.75 18.59 22.49
CA ARG A 45 3.94 19.78 21.64
C ARG A 45 2.91 20.88 21.91
N GLY A 46 1.73 20.53 22.41
CA GLY A 46 0.63 21.48 22.63
C GLY A 46 0.09 22.14 21.36
N ILE A 47 0.39 21.58 20.17
CA ILE A 47 -0.03 22.11 18.87
C ILE A 47 -0.71 20.98 18.07
N ALA A 48 -1.86 21.27 17.48
CA ALA A 48 -2.58 20.36 16.60
C ALA A 48 -1.95 20.32 15.19
N ASP A 49 -0.84 19.59 15.04
CA ASP A 49 -0.14 19.43 13.76
C ASP A 49 -0.02 17.95 13.32
N VAL A 50 -0.33 17.69 12.06
CA VAL A 50 -0.26 16.35 11.44
C VAL A 50 0.99 16.16 10.57
N ARG A 51 1.78 17.20 10.30
CA ARG A 51 3.03 17.08 9.53
C ARG A 51 3.95 15.94 9.99
N PRO A 52 4.10 15.67 11.31
CA PRO A 52 4.97 14.59 11.77
C PRO A 52 4.53 13.20 11.31
N LEU A 53 3.22 12.99 11.11
CA LEU A 53 2.68 11.74 10.56
C LEU A 53 3.30 11.41 9.20
N PHE A 54 3.53 12.43 8.38
CA PHE A 54 4.05 12.29 7.02
C PHE A 54 5.57 12.11 6.95
N ASN A 55 6.32 12.39 8.03
CA ASN A 55 7.79 12.25 8.03
C ASN A 55 8.23 10.79 7.93
N TRP A 56 7.55 9.89 8.62
CA TRP A 56 7.87 8.46 8.64
C TRP A 56 7.10 7.65 7.60
N MET A 57 6.07 8.25 7.01
CA MET A 57 5.22 7.61 6.01
C MET A 57 6.00 7.07 4.80
N PRO A 58 7.01 7.75 4.24
CA PRO A 58 7.79 7.22 3.11
C PRO A 58 8.48 5.90 3.41
N ILE A 59 9.08 5.77 4.59
CA ILE A 59 9.81 4.56 5.00
C ILE A 59 8.82 3.42 5.23
N LEU A 60 7.73 3.68 5.96
CA LEU A 60 6.69 2.68 6.21
C LEU A 60 6.04 2.21 4.90
N MET A 61 5.84 3.11 3.95
CA MET A 61 5.28 2.80 2.63
C MET A 61 6.20 1.95 1.78
N ILE A 62 7.53 2.17 1.81
CA ILE A 62 8.47 1.29 1.10
C ILE A 62 8.26 -0.15 1.56
N PHE A 63 8.29 -0.41 2.87
CA PHE A 63 8.13 -1.77 3.40
C PHE A 63 6.76 -2.37 3.08
N LEU A 64 5.69 -1.58 3.21
CA LEU A 64 4.34 -2.04 2.91
C LEU A 64 4.21 -2.41 1.42
N VAL A 65 4.63 -1.53 0.52
CA VAL A 65 4.51 -1.73 -0.94
C VAL A 65 5.41 -2.86 -1.41
N ALA A 66 6.64 -2.92 -0.90
CA ALA A 66 7.59 -4.00 -1.13
C ALA A 66 6.94 -5.36 -0.79
N ALA A 67 6.44 -5.50 0.44
CA ALA A 67 5.78 -6.74 0.88
C ALA A 67 4.53 -7.11 0.05
N LEU A 68 3.74 -6.12 -0.36
CA LEU A 68 2.54 -6.35 -1.17
C LEU A 68 2.87 -6.77 -2.62
N THR A 69 3.93 -6.21 -3.21
CA THR A 69 4.29 -6.43 -4.62
C THR A 69 5.04 -7.74 -4.84
N MET A 70 5.92 -8.15 -3.92
CA MET A 70 6.68 -9.41 -4.02
C MET A 70 5.80 -10.65 -4.07
N ARG A 71 4.63 -10.60 -3.41
CA ARG A 71 3.69 -11.73 -3.41
C ARG A 71 3.03 -11.93 -4.77
N GLN A 72 2.72 -10.84 -5.49
CA GLN A 72 1.84 -10.91 -6.65
C GLN A 72 2.34 -11.79 -7.79
N TRP A 73 3.65 -11.82 -8.05
CA TRP A 73 4.21 -12.65 -9.10
C TRP A 73 4.77 -13.96 -8.54
N SER A 74 5.43 -13.92 -7.39
CA SER A 74 6.06 -15.12 -6.84
C SER A 74 5.04 -16.20 -6.42
N GLU A 75 3.85 -15.81 -5.96
CA GLU A 75 2.79 -16.77 -5.61
C GLU A 75 2.17 -17.40 -6.87
N GLU A 76 2.12 -16.67 -8.00
CA GLU A 76 1.70 -17.20 -9.30
C GLU A 76 2.77 -18.07 -9.97
N GLN A 77 4.06 -17.73 -9.79
CA GLN A 77 5.21 -18.52 -10.24
C GLN A 77 5.28 -19.85 -9.48
N ARG A 78 5.15 -19.80 -8.14
CA ARG A 78 5.23 -20.98 -7.26
C ARG A 78 4.04 -21.93 -7.42
N SER A 79 2.87 -21.41 -7.75
CA SER A 79 1.66 -22.22 -7.99
C SER A 79 1.58 -22.79 -9.41
N GLY A 80 2.52 -22.45 -10.32
CA GLY A 80 2.47 -22.83 -11.72
C GLY A 80 1.35 -22.16 -12.52
N THR A 81 0.60 -21.23 -11.90
CA THR A 81 -0.53 -20.55 -12.54
C THR A 81 -0.05 -19.56 -13.61
N MET A 82 1.22 -19.15 -13.57
CA MET A 82 1.83 -18.27 -14.56
C MET A 82 1.74 -18.84 -15.99
N GLU A 83 1.94 -20.15 -16.15
CA GLU A 83 1.85 -20.82 -17.47
C GLU A 83 0.41 -20.81 -18.01
N ILE A 84 -0.58 -20.95 -17.13
CA ILE A 84 -2.00 -20.87 -17.48
C ILE A 84 -2.38 -19.44 -17.87
N LEU A 85 -1.86 -18.44 -17.14
CA LEU A 85 -2.12 -17.02 -17.43
C LEU A 85 -1.52 -16.57 -18.77
N LEU A 86 -0.36 -17.11 -19.15
CA LEU A 86 0.31 -16.82 -20.42
C LEU A 86 -0.32 -17.55 -21.61
N THR A 87 -1.00 -18.68 -21.39
CA THR A 87 -1.72 -19.42 -22.44
C THR A 87 -3.14 -18.89 -22.67
N LEU A 88 -3.70 -18.15 -21.71
CA LEU A 88 -4.95 -17.42 -21.89
C LEU A 88 -4.74 -16.20 -22.83
N PRO A 89 -5.73 -15.82 -23.66
CA PRO A 89 -5.66 -14.68 -24.58
C PRO A 89 -5.81 -13.34 -23.84
N VAL A 90 -4.95 -13.09 -22.84
CA VAL A 90 -4.93 -11.88 -22.03
C VAL A 90 -3.69 -11.08 -22.40
N ASN A 91 -3.89 -9.81 -22.73
CA ASN A 91 -2.77 -8.91 -23.00
C ASN A 91 -1.94 -8.72 -21.73
N SER A 92 -0.63 -8.93 -21.80
CA SER A 92 0.31 -8.78 -20.68
C SER A 92 0.23 -7.40 -20.04
N ALA A 93 -0.01 -6.35 -20.83
CA ALA A 93 -0.22 -4.99 -20.32
C ALA A 93 -1.44 -4.88 -19.38
N ASN A 94 -2.54 -5.59 -19.69
CA ASN A 94 -3.73 -5.59 -18.83
C ASN A 94 -3.48 -6.30 -17.50
N LEU A 95 -2.56 -7.28 -17.49
CA LEU A 95 -2.18 -8.05 -16.31
C LEU A 95 -1.36 -7.17 -15.35
N VAL A 96 -0.38 -6.45 -15.89
CA VAL A 96 0.43 -5.48 -15.11
C VAL A 96 -0.44 -4.38 -14.52
N VAL A 97 -1.32 -3.77 -15.32
CA VAL A 97 -2.22 -2.71 -14.85
C VAL A 97 -3.20 -3.24 -13.80
N GLY A 98 -3.76 -4.44 -13.98
CA GLY A 98 -4.68 -5.04 -13.02
C GLY A 98 -4.05 -5.27 -11.65
N LYS A 99 -2.79 -5.77 -11.64
CA LYS A 99 -1.98 -5.98 -10.44
C LYS A 99 -1.60 -4.66 -9.74
N PHE A 100 -1.14 -3.68 -10.50
CA PHE A 100 -0.86 -2.33 -10.00
C PHE A 100 -2.08 -1.70 -9.31
N VAL A 101 -3.25 -1.75 -9.94
CA VAL A 101 -4.49 -1.20 -9.37
C VAL A 101 -4.89 -1.95 -8.11
N ALA A 102 -4.65 -3.27 -8.02
CA ALA A 102 -4.94 -4.04 -6.81
C ALA A 102 -4.07 -3.61 -5.63
N VAL A 103 -2.76 -3.40 -5.83
CA VAL A 103 -1.83 -2.88 -4.81
C VAL A 103 -2.25 -1.47 -4.40
N MET A 104 -2.50 -0.59 -5.36
CA MET A 104 -2.93 0.78 -5.10
C MET A 104 -4.23 0.84 -4.31
N ALA A 105 -5.22 -0.01 -4.63
CA ALA A 105 -6.49 -0.07 -3.90
C ALA A 105 -6.27 -0.47 -2.44
N LEU A 106 -5.40 -1.45 -2.17
CA LEU A 106 -5.09 -1.90 -0.81
C LEU A 106 -4.37 -0.82 0.00
N VAL A 107 -3.42 -0.12 -0.61
CA VAL A 107 -2.73 1.01 0.03
C VAL A 107 -3.68 2.19 0.25
N CYS A 108 -4.60 2.47 -0.68
CA CYS A 108 -5.62 3.49 -0.48
C CYS A 108 -6.55 3.16 0.70
N VAL A 109 -6.88 1.88 0.91
CA VAL A 109 -7.62 1.44 2.10
C VAL A 109 -6.79 1.68 3.37
N ALA A 110 -5.51 1.32 3.36
CA ALA A 110 -4.62 1.56 4.50
C ALA A 110 -4.49 3.06 4.83
N LEU A 111 -4.30 3.91 3.82
CA LEU A 111 -4.29 5.36 3.97
C LEU A 111 -5.65 5.90 4.46
N GLY A 112 -6.75 5.39 3.93
CA GLY A 112 -8.10 5.77 4.39
C GLY A 112 -8.31 5.47 5.88
N LEU A 113 -7.78 4.34 6.37
CA LEU A 113 -7.82 4.02 7.79
C LEU A 113 -6.97 4.97 8.64
N THR A 114 -5.84 5.48 8.13
CA THR A 114 -5.06 6.51 8.84
C THR A 114 -5.76 7.88 8.91
N PHE A 115 -6.76 8.14 8.06
CA PHE A 115 -7.51 9.41 8.06
C PHE A 115 -8.27 9.66 9.37
N PHE A 116 -8.49 8.62 10.17
CA PHE A 116 -9.02 8.76 11.52
C PHE A 116 -8.14 9.64 12.43
N LEU A 117 -6.81 9.66 12.23
CA LEU A 117 -5.89 10.49 13.01
C LEU A 117 -6.06 12.01 12.77
N PRO A 118 -6.05 12.52 11.52
CA PRO A 118 -6.40 13.92 11.27
C PRO A 118 -7.75 14.33 11.85
N ILE A 119 -8.76 13.45 11.78
CA ILE A 119 -10.10 13.72 12.33
C ILE A 119 -10.04 13.90 13.85
N THR A 120 -9.35 13.00 14.56
CA THR A 120 -9.21 13.14 16.02
C THR A 120 -8.42 14.40 16.38
N VAL A 121 -7.35 14.73 15.65
CA VAL A 121 -6.57 15.96 15.88
C VAL A 121 -7.41 17.22 15.64
N TRP A 122 -8.25 17.24 14.60
CA TRP A 122 -9.16 18.35 14.32
C TRP A 122 -10.23 18.54 15.41
N LEU A 123 -10.68 17.46 16.06
CA LEU A 123 -11.58 17.54 17.21
C LEU A 123 -10.89 18.10 18.47
N LEU A 124 -9.57 17.89 18.59
CA LEU A 124 -8.78 18.32 19.75
C LEU A 124 -8.21 19.76 19.60
N GLY A 125 -8.16 20.32 18.40
CA GLY A 125 -7.68 21.69 18.17
C GLY A 125 -7.84 22.16 16.72
N ASP A 126 -7.40 23.40 16.46
CA ASP A 126 -7.46 24.00 15.11
C ASP A 126 -6.40 23.37 14.19
N LEU A 127 -6.82 22.34 13.44
CA LEU A 127 -5.98 21.66 12.48
C LEU A 127 -5.98 22.37 11.12
N ASP A 128 -4.79 22.65 10.60
CA ASP A 128 -4.59 23.08 9.22
C ASP A 128 -4.77 21.88 8.25
N TRP A 129 -5.81 21.94 7.43
CA TRP A 129 -6.12 20.92 6.43
C TRP A 129 -5.20 20.94 5.21
N GLY A 130 -4.48 22.04 4.94
CA GLY A 130 -3.57 22.13 3.80
C GLY A 130 -2.50 21.03 3.79
N PRO A 131 -1.72 20.88 4.88
CA PRO A 131 -0.74 19.80 5.04
C PRO A 131 -1.38 18.39 5.01
N VAL A 132 -2.62 18.24 5.49
CA VAL A 132 -3.33 16.94 5.46
C VAL A 132 -3.50 16.50 4.00
N PHE A 133 -4.16 17.32 3.17
CA PHE A 133 -4.40 16.96 1.77
C PHE A 133 -3.10 16.80 0.98
N GLY A 134 -2.14 17.70 1.18
CA GLY A 134 -0.83 17.63 0.52
C GLY A 134 -0.06 16.35 0.88
N GLY A 135 -0.08 15.96 2.16
CA GLY A 135 0.57 14.75 2.63
C GLY A 135 -0.07 13.47 2.10
N TYR A 136 -1.41 13.40 2.05
CA TYR A 136 -2.10 12.24 1.46
C TYR A 136 -1.87 12.13 -0.05
N LEU A 137 -1.92 13.25 -0.78
CA LEU A 137 -1.60 13.26 -2.21
C LEU A 137 -0.16 12.79 -2.45
N ALA A 138 0.79 13.30 -1.67
CA ALA A 138 2.19 12.87 -1.72
C ALA A 138 2.33 11.38 -1.44
N ALA A 139 1.63 10.84 -0.44
CA ALA A 139 1.67 9.42 -0.10
C ALA A 139 1.11 8.52 -1.22
N VAL A 140 0.01 8.91 -1.86
CA VAL A 140 -0.54 8.18 -3.01
C VAL A 140 0.42 8.18 -4.19
N LEU A 141 1.01 9.33 -4.52
CA LEU A 141 2.00 9.45 -5.60
C LEU A 141 3.26 8.65 -5.28
N LEU A 142 3.74 8.70 -4.04
CA LEU A 142 4.90 7.95 -3.60
C LEU A 142 4.67 6.44 -3.70
N THR A 143 3.51 5.98 -3.22
CA THR A 143 3.09 4.57 -3.34
C THR A 143 3.06 4.13 -4.79
N SER A 144 2.53 4.98 -5.68
CA SER A 144 2.46 4.65 -7.11
C SER A 144 3.84 4.41 -7.72
N ALA A 145 4.85 5.21 -7.33
CA ALA A 145 6.22 5.03 -7.76
C ALA A 145 6.81 3.73 -7.20
N TYR A 146 6.65 3.46 -5.91
CA TYR A 146 7.12 2.22 -5.29
C TYR A 146 6.46 0.98 -5.86
N ALA A 147 5.15 1.04 -6.14
CA ALA A 147 4.41 -0.08 -6.70
C ALA A 147 4.88 -0.39 -8.13
N ALA A 148 5.15 0.64 -8.94
CA ALA A 148 5.72 0.47 -10.27
C ALA A 148 7.11 -0.19 -10.22
N ILE A 149 7.97 0.27 -9.31
CA ILE A 149 9.32 -0.30 -9.11
C ILE A 149 9.23 -1.74 -8.62
N GLY A 150 8.41 -2.01 -7.60
CA GLY A 150 8.24 -3.35 -7.02
C GLY A 150 7.70 -4.36 -8.02
N LEU A 151 6.71 -3.97 -8.84
CA LEU A 151 6.21 -4.82 -9.93
C LEU A 151 7.28 -5.08 -11.00
N TYR A 152 8.09 -4.07 -11.34
CA TYR A 152 9.18 -4.25 -12.29
C TYR A 152 10.26 -5.21 -11.76
N VAL A 153 10.71 -5.03 -10.51
CA VAL A 153 11.70 -5.91 -9.87
C VAL A 153 11.14 -7.33 -9.75
N SER A 154 9.90 -7.48 -9.29
CA SER A 154 9.26 -8.78 -9.14
C SER A 154 9.07 -9.52 -10.47
N SER A 155 8.98 -8.83 -11.61
CA SER A 155 8.92 -9.46 -12.93
C SER A 155 10.27 -10.04 -13.40
N ARG A 156 11.38 -9.63 -12.75
CA ARG A 156 12.75 -10.05 -13.09
C ARG A 156 13.31 -11.11 -12.14
N THR A 157 12.55 -11.54 -11.14
CA THR A 157 13.05 -12.42 -10.07
C THR A 157 12.09 -13.58 -9.82
N ASP A 158 12.58 -14.82 -9.99
CA ASP A 158 11.79 -16.04 -9.77
C ASP A 158 11.64 -16.44 -8.29
N ASN A 159 12.37 -15.78 -7.36
CA ASN A 159 12.43 -16.16 -5.95
C ASN A 159 11.91 -15.07 -5.00
N GLN A 160 10.91 -15.43 -4.18
CA GLN A 160 10.18 -14.60 -3.21
C GLN A 160 11.10 -13.91 -2.19
N LEU A 161 12.23 -14.55 -1.84
CA LEU A 161 13.23 -14.03 -0.89
C LEU A 161 14.27 -13.11 -1.54
N VAL A 162 14.52 -13.24 -2.84
CA VAL A 162 15.48 -12.39 -3.58
C VAL A 162 14.80 -11.13 -4.10
N ALA A 163 13.49 -11.20 -4.31
CA ALA A 163 12.67 -10.05 -4.67
C ALA A 163 12.43 -9.11 -3.47
N LEU A 164 12.78 -9.53 -2.23
CA LEU A 164 12.63 -8.79 -0.98
C LEU A 164 13.69 -7.71 -0.76
#